data_AF-A0A7I7VZN8-F1
#
_entry.id   AF-A0A7I7VZN8-F1
#
_cell.length_a   1.000
_cell.length_b   1.000
_cell.length_c   1.000
_cell.angle_alpha   90.00
_cell.angle_beta   90.00
_cell.angle_gamma   90.00
#
_symmetry.space_group_name_H-M   'P 1'
#
loop_
_entity.id
_entity.type
_entity.pdbx_description
1 polymer ?
#
loop_
_entity_poly.entity_id
_entity_poly.type
_entity_poly.pdbx_seq_one_letter_code
_entity_poly.pdbx_strand_id
1 'polypeptide(L)'
;MSIRMPESTPPTGYFAALEKTQPGASPFDRIRRVRLDGSEYWSARDLMPLMGYSAWRNFGVPLQRAMMTAQNQGHDVQRHFARSRKVAASGPDAEDCELSRFAAYLVAMNGDPNKPEVAAAQAYFAIRTREAETVTPALSGPELLAHAVIEAQKMLAAKDERIAELEPKAEFYDALMEADGTYSMLAASKILGWGRNVMMRELRRAGVLQGNNLPYQRYAHHFKVVPGTYTHPKTGEQIPTATTYVRPPGLEFLRKWVWELAAEGFDA
;
A
#
# COMPACT_ATOMS: atom_id res chain seq x y z
N MET A 1 -66.29 -20.05 10.13
CA MET A 1 -66.19 -19.15 11.30
C MET A 1 -64.70 -18.93 11.55
N SER A 2 -64.25 -17.68 11.43
CA SER A 2 -62.85 -17.28 11.28
C SER A 2 -61.93 -17.77 12.41
N ILE A 3 -60.84 -18.45 12.04
CA ILE A 3 -59.76 -18.81 12.96
C ILE A 3 -58.80 -17.63 13.02
N ARG A 4 -58.85 -16.90 14.14
CA ARG A 4 -57.95 -15.79 14.48
C ARG A 4 -56.58 -16.39 14.85
N MET A 5 -55.57 -16.17 14.02
CA MET A 5 -54.18 -16.47 14.38
C MET A 5 -53.64 -15.34 15.29
N PRO A 6 -52.93 -15.65 16.39
CA PRO A 6 -52.35 -14.64 17.25
C PRO A 6 -51.12 -13.98 16.58
N GLU A 7 -51.14 -12.66 16.52
CA GLU A 7 -50.05 -11.82 16.01
C GLU A 7 -48.89 -11.86 17.01
N SER A 8 -47.77 -12.50 16.63
CA SER A 8 -46.57 -12.56 17.45
C SER A 8 -45.77 -11.26 17.29
N THR A 9 -45.99 -10.33 18.22
CA THR A 9 -45.13 -9.14 18.36
C THR A 9 -43.67 -9.58 18.59
N PRO A 10 -42.70 -9.17 17.76
CA PRO A 10 -41.29 -9.45 18.03
C PRO A 10 -40.84 -8.62 19.24
N PRO A 11 -40.06 -9.19 20.19
CA PRO A 11 -39.63 -8.46 21.37
C PRO A 11 -38.69 -7.30 21.01
N THR A 12 -39.12 -6.11 21.39
CA THR A 12 -38.36 -4.85 21.49
C THR A 12 -37.10 -5.07 22.33
N GLY A 13 -35.97 -5.38 21.69
CA GLY A 13 -34.74 -5.62 22.43
C GLY A 13 -33.44 -5.74 21.64
N TYR A 14 -33.42 -5.43 20.32
CA TYR A 14 -32.22 -5.65 19.49
C TYR A 14 -31.40 -4.40 19.13
N PHE A 15 -31.65 -3.25 19.78
CA PHE A 15 -30.84 -2.03 19.60
C PHE A 15 -30.27 -1.49 20.91
N ALA A 16 -29.95 -2.37 21.86
CA ALA A 16 -29.34 -2.00 23.16
C ALA A 16 -27.88 -2.48 23.30
N ALA A 17 -27.10 -2.53 22.22
CA ALA A 17 -25.70 -2.95 22.30
C ALA A 17 -24.80 -2.35 21.21
N LEU A 18 -24.73 -1.01 21.09
CA LEU A 18 -23.59 -0.33 20.46
C LEU A 18 -23.32 1.05 21.09
N GLU A 19 -23.41 1.17 22.42
CA GLU A 19 -22.74 2.27 23.12
C GLU A 19 -21.29 1.86 23.42
N LYS A 20 -20.47 1.82 22.35
CA LYS A 20 -19.03 1.91 22.51
C LYS A 20 -18.68 3.40 22.54
N THR A 21 -18.64 3.97 23.74
CA THR A 21 -18.04 5.29 23.96
C THR A 21 -16.56 5.17 23.63
N GLN A 22 -16.15 5.58 22.42
CA GLN A 22 -14.75 5.61 22.04
C GLN A 22 -14.04 6.72 22.86
N PRO A 23 -12.98 6.41 23.61
CA PRO A 23 -12.15 7.43 24.23
C PRO A 23 -11.42 8.19 23.11
N GLY A 24 -11.72 9.48 22.93
CA GLY A 24 -11.11 10.35 21.91
C GLY A 24 -12.08 11.04 20.95
N ALA A 25 -13.39 10.75 21.00
CA ALA A 25 -14.37 11.43 20.14
C ALA A 25 -14.58 12.89 20.57
N SER A 26 -14.46 13.83 19.62
CA SER A 26 -14.70 15.25 19.86
C SER A 26 -16.16 15.48 20.31
N PRO A 27 -16.48 16.48 21.15
CA PRO A 27 -17.86 16.84 21.47
C PRO A 27 -18.72 17.07 20.22
N PHE A 28 -18.11 17.56 19.14
CA PHE A 28 -18.77 17.79 17.86
C PHE A 28 -19.08 16.48 17.10
N ASP A 29 -18.35 15.38 17.33
CA ASP A 29 -18.68 14.07 16.78
C ASP A 29 -19.95 13.49 17.41
N ARG A 30 -20.20 13.80 18.69
CA ARG A 30 -21.34 13.28 19.45
C ARG A 30 -22.68 13.84 18.98
N ILE A 31 -22.68 15.04 18.40
CA ILE A 31 -23.87 15.70 17.84
C ILE A 31 -23.96 15.60 16.32
N ARG A 32 -23.00 14.90 15.69
CA ARG A 32 -23.02 14.63 14.24
C ARG A 32 -24.16 13.68 13.93
N ARG A 33 -24.91 14.01 12.88
CA ARG A 33 -26.00 13.19 12.35
C ARG A 33 -25.75 12.87 10.89
N VAL A 34 -26.37 11.81 10.40
CA VAL A 34 -26.25 11.34 9.02
C VAL A 34 -27.65 11.24 8.44
N ARG A 35 -27.86 11.81 7.25
CA ARG A 35 -29.13 11.69 6.52
C ARG A 35 -29.21 10.34 5.82
N LEU A 36 -30.38 10.02 5.28
CA LEU A 36 -30.61 8.78 4.53
C LEU A 36 -29.69 8.65 3.30
N ASP A 37 -29.28 9.77 2.71
CA ASP A 37 -28.35 9.81 1.58
C ASP A 37 -26.87 9.68 1.98
N GLY A 38 -26.58 9.46 3.27
CA GLY A 38 -25.23 9.37 3.81
C GLY A 38 -24.56 10.72 4.08
N SER A 39 -25.21 11.85 3.78
CA SER A 39 -24.64 13.17 4.06
C SER A 39 -24.67 13.49 5.56
N GLU A 40 -23.55 14.03 6.05
CA GLU A 40 -23.42 14.44 7.45
C GLU A 40 -23.98 15.85 7.68
N TYR A 41 -24.60 16.06 8.84
CA TYR A 41 -25.10 17.35 9.28
C TYR A 41 -25.05 17.52 10.80
N TRP A 42 -25.13 18.77 11.24
CA TRP A 42 -25.20 19.18 12.64
C TRP A 42 -26.41 20.07 12.85
N SER A 43 -27.12 19.88 13.96
CA SER A 43 -28.15 20.84 14.38
C SER A 43 -27.49 22.11 14.92
N ALA A 44 -27.92 23.28 14.44
CA ALA A 44 -27.47 24.57 14.94
C ALA A 44 -27.78 24.72 16.44
N ARG A 45 -28.90 24.18 16.90
CA ARG A 45 -29.27 24.14 18.32
C ARG A 45 -28.37 23.26 19.17
N ASP A 46 -27.89 22.15 18.63
CA ASP A 46 -26.93 21.27 19.33
C ASP A 46 -25.52 21.87 19.33
N LEU A 47 -25.16 22.56 18.25
CA LEU A 47 -23.85 23.20 18.11
C LEU A 47 -23.70 24.45 18.99
N MET A 48 -24.76 25.24 19.13
CA MET A 48 -24.80 26.49 19.91
C MET A 48 -24.14 26.40 21.30
N PRO A 49 -24.53 25.46 22.20
CA PRO A 49 -23.92 25.35 23.52
C PRO A 49 -22.47 24.88 23.46
N LEU A 50 -22.09 24.04 22.49
CA LEU A 50 -20.71 23.59 22.30
C LEU A 50 -19.79 24.70 21.78
N MET A 51 -20.35 25.79 21.25
CA MET A 51 -19.63 27.00 20.86
C MET A 51 -19.71 28.10 21.93
N GLY A 52 -20.19 27.80 23.14
CA GLY A 52 -20.22 28.74 24.26
C GLY A 52 -21.32 29.80 24.18
N TYR A 53 -22.39 29.56 23.42
CA TYR A 53 -23.56 30.45 23.35
C TYR A 53 -24.72 29.90 24.17
N SER A 54 -25.21 30.68 25.12
CA SER A 54 -26.33 30.30 25.99
C SER A 54 -27.71 30.68 25.44
N ALA A 55 -27.77 31.62 24.49
CA ALA A 55 -29.01 32.16 23.96
C ALA A 55 -29.02 32.18 22.43
N TRP A 56 -30.13 31.71 21.84
CA TRP A 56 -30.32 31.62 20.38
C TRP A 56 -30.09 32.95 19.67
N ARG A 57 -30.61 34.06 20.22
CA ARG A 57 -30.41 35.40 19.64
C ARG A 57 -28.93 35.77 19.45
N ASN A 58 -28.05 35.31 20.34
CA ASN A 58 -26.63 35.60 20.28
C ASN A 58 -25.93 34.68 19.26
N PHE A 59 -26.37 33.42 19.17
CA PHE A 59 -25.90 32.47 18.16
C PHE A 59 -26.41 32.76 16.74
N GLY A 60 -27.55 33.46 16.65
CA GLY A 60 -28.09 33.95 15.38
C GLY A 60 -27.11 34.86 14.64
N VAL A 61 -26.28 35.63 15.36
CA VAL A 61 -25.29 36.54 14.76
C VAL A 61 -24.25 35.79 13.90
N PRO A 62 -23.45 34.84 14.44
CA PRO A 62 -22.51 34.07 13.62
C PRO A 62 -23.22 33.21 12.57
N LEU A 63 -24.42 32.70 12.86
CA LEU A 63 -25.21 31.92 11.89
C LEU A 63 -25.60 32.74 10.66
N GLN A 64 -26.14 33.96 10.84
CA GLN A 64 -26.51 34.84 9.73
C GLN A 64 -25.30 35.32 8.94
N ARG A 65 -24.18 35.63 9.63
CA ARG A 65 -22.92 35.98 8.95
C ARG A 65 -22.41 34.83 8.08
N ALA A 66 -22.46 33.59 8.59
CA ALA A 66 -22.08 32.40 7.84
C ALA A 66 -22.95 32.18 6.59
N MET A 67 -24.28 32.38 6.70
CA MET A 67 -25.18 32.33 5.54
C MET A 67 -24.82 33.39 4.49
N MET A 68 -24.54 34.63 4.91
CA MET A 68 -24.11 35.71 4.01
C MET A 68 -22.75 35.40 3.35
N THR A 69 -21.79 34.83 4.10
CA THR A 69 -20.51 34.37 3.54
C THR A 69 -20.73 33.32 2.45
N ALA A 70 -21.55 32.29 2.73
CA ALA A 70 -21.86 31.25 1.75
C ALA A 70 -22.52 31.83 0.50
N GLN A 71 -23.49 32.73 0.66
CA GLN A 71 -24.16 33.41 -0.44
C GLN A 71 -23.17 34.21 -1.30
N ASN A 72 -22.30 35.00 -0.67
CA ASN A 72 -21.29 35.81 -1.38
C ASN A 72 -20.25 34.98 -2.13
N GLN A 73 -20.02 33.74 -1.68
CA GLN A 73 -19.17 32.77 -2.36
C GLN A 73 -19.91 31.99 -3.46
N GLY A 74 -21.18 32.27 -3.71
CA GLY A 74 -22.00 31.61 -4.73
C GLY A 74 -22.55 30.24 -4.33
N HIS A 75 -22.49 29.88 -3.04
CA HIS A 75 -23.05 28.63 -2.55
C HIS A 75 -24.57 28.73 -2.30
N ASP A 76 -25.28 27.63 -2.52
CA ASP A 76 -26.70 27.52 -2.19
C ASP A 76 -26.91 27.44 -0.67
N VAL A 77 -27.39 28.55 -0.09
CA VAL A 77 -27.65 28.67 1.34
C VAL A 77 -28.65 27.63 1.82
N GLN A 78 -29.70 27.32 1.07
CA GLN A 78 -30.73 26.37 1.53
C GLN A 78 -30.19 24.94 1.62
N ARG A 79 -29.27 24.58 0.73
CA ARG A 79 -28.58 23.28 0.76
C ARG A 79 -27.68 23.11 1.98
N HIS A 80 -27.00 24.18 2.39
CA HIS A 80 -26.02 24.13 3.47
C HIS A 80 -26.59 24.49 4.85
N PHE A 81 -27.65 25.30 4.88
CA PHE A 81 -28.34 25.81 6.06
C PHE A 81 -29.85 25.49 5.97
N ALA A 82 -30.19 24.21 5.88
CA ALA A 82 -31.58 23.80 5.72
C ALA A 82 -32.37 24.15 6.98
N ARG A 83 -33.47 24.90 6.83
CA ARG A 83 -34.32 25.27 7.96
C ARG A 83 -34.95 24.02 8.57
N SER A 84 -34.89 23.91 9.89
CA SER A 84 -35.51 22.83 10.65
C SER A 84 -36.17 23.36 11.90
N ARG A 85 -36.81 22.48 12.65
CA ARG A 85 -37.32 22.77 13.99
C ARG A 85 -36.80 21.71 14.96
N LYS A 86 -36.37 22.15 16.13
CA LYS A 86 -36.01 21.24 17.21
C LYS A 86 -37.21 21.05 18.11
N VAL A 87 -37.69 19.80 18.17
CA VAL A 87 -38.80 19.41 19.03
C VAL A 87 -38.45 19.71 20.48
N ALA A 88 -39.30 20.49 21.13
CA ALA A 88 -39.11 20.84 22.53
C ALA A 88 -39.68 19.74 23.43
N ALA A 89 -39.04 19.48 24.58
CA ALA A 89 -39.59 18.58 25.60
C ALA A 89 -40.88 19.15 26.23
N SER A 90 -41.01 20.48 26.25
CA SER A 90 -42.22 21.21 26.64
C SER A 90 -42.24 22.58 25.96
N GLY A 91 -43.37 22.99 25.38
CA GLY A 91 -43.55 24.27 24.67
C GLY A 91 -43.50 24.13 23.15
N PRO A 92 -43.61 25.26 22.40
CA PRO A 92 -43.54 25.23 20.95
C PRO A 92 -42.14 24.83 20.48
N ASP A 93 -42.07 24.15 19.34
CA ASP A 93 -40.81 23.78 18.72
C ASP A 93 -39.92 25.01 18.49
N ALA A 94 -38.63 24.87 18.79
CA ALA A 94 -37.67 25.93 18.63
C ALA A 94 -37.15 25.98 17.18
N GLU A 95 -36.95 27.18 16.66
CA GLU A 95 -36.26 27.39 15.38
C GLU A 95 -34.90 26.70 15.38
N ASP A 96 -34.58 25.96 14.33
CA ASP A 96 -33.30 25.28 14.17
C ASP A 96 -32.85 25.32 12.70
N CYS A 97 -31.60 24.92 12.47
CA CYS A 97 -31.03 24.80 11.15
C CYS A 97 -30.12 23.58 11.09
N GLU A 98 -30.28 22.76 10.06
CA GLU A 98 -29.33 21.71 9.75
C GLU A 98 -28.17 22.30 8.96
N LEU A 99 -26.99 22.23 9.58
CA LEU A 99 -25.75 22.70 9.03
C LEU A 99 -25.04 21.53 8.37
N SER A 100 -24.77 21.63 7.07
CA SER A 100 -23.76 20.75 6.46
C SER A 100 -22.39 20.99 7.13
N ARG A 101 -21.42 20.09 6.92
CA ARG A 101 -20.04 20.30 7.42
C ARG A 101 -19.46 21.67 7.05
N PHE A 102 -19.63 22.07 5.79
CA PHE A 102 -19.24 23.39 5.28
C PHE A 102 -19.93 24.55 6.03
N ALA A 103 -21.25 24.50 6.22
CA ALA A 103 -21.97 25.49 7.01
C ALA A 103 -21.49 25.56 8.46
N ALA A 104 -21.29 24.42 9.13
CA ALA A 104 -20.80 24.38 10.51
C ALA A 104 -19.38 24.99 10.62
N TYR A 105 -18.52 24.76 9.62
CA TYR A 105 -17.23 25.43 9.50
C TYR A 105 -17.38 26.95 9.38
N LEU A 106 -18.24 27.45 8.47
CA LEU A 106 -18.47 28.89 8.32
C LEU A 106 -19.06 29.54 9.59
N VAL A 107 -19.95 28.83 10.30
CA VAL A 107 -20.50 29.30 11.59
C VAL A 107 -19.38 29.42 12.64
N ALA A 108 -18.47 28.45 12.71
CA ALA A 108 -17.31 28.51 13.59
C ALA A 108 -16.36 29.67 13.23
N MET A 109 -16.09 29.90 11.94
CA MET A 109 -15.26 31.03 11.48
C MET A 109 -15.85 32.40 11.83
N ASN A 110 -17.18 32.50 11.85
CA ASN A 110 -17.90 33.75 12.14
C ASN A 110 -18.25 33.93 13.63
N GLY A 111 -17.90 32.97 14.48
CA GLY A 111 -18.10 33.01 15.93
C GLY A 111 -17.23 34.06 16.64
N ASP A 112 -17.51 34.31 17.92
CA ASP A 112 -16.72 35.21 18.76
C ASP A 112 -15.36 34.57 19.10
N PRO A 113 -14.23 35.10 18.59
CA PRO A 113 -12.91 34.51 18.80
C PRO A 113 -12.44 34.58 20.26
N ASN A 114 -13.09 35.39 21.11
CA ASN A 114 -12.78 35.45 22.54
C ASN A 114 -13.34 34.25 23.32
N LYS A 115 -14.17 33.41 22.68
CA LYS A 115 -14.68 32.17 23.27
C LYS A 115 -13.76 31.00 22.92
N PRO A 116 -13.12 30.33 23.90
CA PRO A 116 -12.28 29.16 23.62
C PRO A 116 -13.07 28.03 22.94
N GLU A 117 -14.37 27.93 23.19
CA GLU A 117 -15.28 26.98 22.55
C GLU A 117 -15.42 27.22 21.04
N VAL A 118 -15.39 28.48 20.60
CA VAL A 118 -15.39 28.84 19.18
C VAL A 118 -14.06 28.44 18.54
N ALA A 119 -12.93 28.67 19.21
CA ALA A 119 -11.62 28.21 18.72
C ALA A 119 -11.56 26.69 18.59
N ALA A 120 -12.15 25.95 19.54
CA ALA A 120 -12.27 24.49 19.46
C ALA A 120 -13.14 24.04 18.26
N ALA A 121 -14.26 24.72 18.01
CA ALA A 121 -15.11 24.45 16.85
C ALA A 121 -14.36 24.75 15.53
N GLN A 122 -13.60 25.84 15.46
CA GLN A 122 -12.79 26.19 14.29
C GLN A 122 -11.76 25.11 13.99
N ALA A 123 -10.99 24.68 15.00
CA ALA A 123 -9.99 23.62 14.83
C ALA A 123 -10.63 22.32 14.35
N TYR A 124 -11.73 21.90 14.99
CA TYR A 124 -12.45 20.69 14.60
C TYR A 124 -12.98 20.77 13.17
N PHE A 125 -13.78 21.79 12.83
CA PHE A 125 -14.41 21.85 11.51
C PHE A 125 -13.41 22.16 10.38
N ALA A 126 -12.30 22.83 10.65
CA ALA A 126 -11.21 22.98 9.68
C ALA A 126 -10.57 21.63 9.33
N ILE A 127 -10.23 20.82 10.34
CA ILE A 127 -9.67 19.48 10.14
C ILE A 127 -10.68 18.58 9.43
N ARG A 128 -11.93 18.53 9.90
CA ARG A 128 -12.97 17.66 9.33
C ARG A 128 -13.34 18.02 7.89
N THR A 129 -13.36 19.32 7.56
CA THR A 129 -13.63 19.76 6.18
C THR A 129 -12.48 19.38 5.27
N ARG A 130 -11.24 19.59 5.71
CA ARG A 130 -10.04 19.15 4.98
C ARG A 130 -10.01 17.64 4.77
N GLU A 131 -10.27 16.86 5.82
CA GLU A 131 -10.34 15.39 5.74
C GLU A 131 -11.34 14.97 4.67
N ALA A 132 -12.55 15.54 4.68
CA ALA A 132 -13.60 15.22 3.73
C ALA A 132 -13.30 15.65 2.28
N GLU A 133 -12.57 16.75 2.07
CA GLU A 133 -12.08 17.15 0.75
C GLU A 133 -10.94 16.26 0.26
N THR A 134 -10.10 15.76 1.18
CA THR A 134 -9.02 14.81 0.86
C THR A 134 -9.49 13.36 0.73
N VAL A 135 -10.71 13.04 1.16
CA VAL A 135 -11.36 11.79 0.78
C VAL A 135 -11.68 11.91 -0.70
N THR A 136 -10.73 11.50 -1.53
CA THR A 136 -10.98 11.19 -2.93
C THR A 136 -12.23 10.32 -2.98
N PRO A 137 -13.25 10.66 -3.79
CA PRO A 137 -14.37 9.75 -3.99
C PRO A 137 -13.76 8.41 -4.37
N ALA A 138 -14.18 7.34 -3.68
CA ALA A 138 -13.72 6.00 -4.01
C ALA A 138 -13.98 5.81 -5.51
N LEU A 139 -12.91 5.71 -6.30
CA LEU A 139 -13.01 5.50 -7.74
C LEU A 139 -13.95 4.32 -7.94
N SER A 140 -15.03 4.50 -8.69
CA SER A 140 -16.03 3.46 -8.90
C SER A 140 -16.24 3.22 -10.39
N GLY A 141 -16.43 1.97 -10.77
CA GLY A 141 -16.66 1.60 -12.16
C GLY A 141 -15.45 1.90 -13.08
N PRO A 142 -15.66 2.52 -14.26
CA PRO A 142 -14.62 2.71 -15.29
C PRO A 142 -13.38 3.51 -14.83
N GLU A 143 -13.55 4.43 -13.86
CA GLU A 143 -12.46 5.29 -13.38
C GLU A 143 -11.44 4.51 -12.53
N LEU A 144 -11.90 3.52 -11.76
CA LEU A 144 -11.02 2.61 -11.02
C LEU A 144 -10.22 1.73 -11.98
N LEU A 145 -10.87 1.24 -13.04
CA LEU A 145 -10.20 0.46 -14.08
C LEU A 145 -9.14 1.30 -14.81
N ALA A 146 -9.46 2.54 -15.15
CA ALA A 146 -8.51 3.45 -15.80
C ALA A 146 -7.29 3.72 -14.92
N HIS A 147 -7.49 3.97 -13.61
CA HIS A 147 -6.39 4.15 -12.67
C HIS A 147 -5.53 2.89 -12.53
N ALA A 148 -6.17 1.73 -12.39
CA ALA A 148 -5.47 0.44 -12.30
C ALA A 148 -4.66 0.13 -13.58
N VAL A 149 -5.18 0.46 -14.75
CA VAL A 149 -4.46 0.31 -16.04
C VAL A 149 -3.27 1.25 -16.10
N ILE A 150 -3.41 2.51 -15.70
CA ILE A 150 -2.31 3.48 -15.68
C ILE A 150 -1.19 3.02 -14.72
N GLU A 151 -1.55 2.52 -13.55
CA GLU A 151 -0.57 1.97 -12.60
C GLU A 151 0.10 0.71 -13.15
N ALA A 152 -0.67 -0.21 -13.73
CA ALA A 152 -0.13 -1.42 -14.37
C ALA A 152 0.83 -1.07 -15.52
N GLN A 153 0.50 -0.06 -16.34
CA GLN A 153 1.37 0.43 -17.41
C GLN A 153 2.68 1.01 -16.86
N LYS A 154 2.63 1.78 -15.77
CA LYS A 154 3.86 2.28 -15.11
C LYS A 154 4.72 1.14 -14.56
N MET A 155 4.10 0.12 -13.96
CA MET A 155 4.82 -1.06 -13.48
C MET A 155 5.44 -1.86 -14.62
N LEU A 156 4.73 -2.01 -15.75
CA LEU A 156 5.26 -2.66 -16.95
C LEU A 156 6.46 -1.89 -17.50
N ALA A 157 6.33 -0.56 -17.67
CA ALA A 157 7.44 0.27 -18.14
C ALA A 157 8.68 0.18 -17.24
N ALA A 158 8.49 0.19 -15.91
CA ALA A 158 9.59 0.02 -14.97
C ALA A 158 10.24 -1.39 -15.03
N LYS A 159 9.44 -2.43 -15.31
CA LYS A 159 9.95 -3.79 -15.51
C LYS A 159 10.66 -3.95 -16.86
N ASP A 160 10.15 -3.35 -17.92
CA ASP A 160 10.76 -3.37 -19.25
C ASP A 160 12.11 -2.65 -19.24
N GLU A 161 12.23 -1.53 -18.52
CA GLU A 161 13.51 -0.85 -18.30
C GLU A 161 14.50 -1.77 -17.57
N ARG A 162 14.03 -2.47 -16.53
CA ARG A 162 14.87 -3.44 -15.81
C ARG A 162 15.28 -4.64 -16.68
N ILE A 163 14.40 -5.09 -17.58
CA ILE A 163 14.71 -6.14 -18.54
C ILE A 163 15.76 -5.64 -19.54
N ALA A 164 15.60 -4.45 -20.10
CA ALA A 164 16.53 -3.84 -21.04
C ALA A 164 17.95 -3.67 -20.46
N GLU A 165 18.08 -3.37 -19.15
CA GLU A 165 19.38 -3.36 -18.48
C GLU A 165 20.02 -4.75 -18.31
N LEU A 166 19.19 -5.77 -18.13
CA LEU A 166 19.62 -7.16 -17.89
C LEU A 166 19.86 -7.93 -19.18
N GLU A 167 19.24 -7.53 -20.29
CA GLU A 167 19.34 -8.13 -21.62
C GLU A 167 20.79 -8.23 -22.12
N PRO A 168 21.62 -7.15 -22.13
CA PRO A 168 23.02 -7.27 -22.56
C PRO A 168 23.87 -8.10 -21.60
N LYS A 169 23.46 -8.24 -20.33
CA LYS A 169 24.13 -9.14 -19.38
C LYS A 169 23.75 -10.59 -19.63
N ALA A 170 22.48 -10.88 -19.92
CA ALA A 170 22.00 -12.20 -20.29
C ALA A 170 22.65 -12.68 -21.60
N GLU A 171 22.67 -11.81 -22.63
CA GLU A 171 23.33 -12.09 -23.91
C GLU A 171 24.84 -12.34 -23.75
N PHE A 172 25.52 -11.59 -22.88
CA PHE A 172 26.93 -11.84 -22.57
C PHE A 172 27.15 -13.24 -21.96
N TYR A 173 26.24 -13.72 -21.13
CA TYR A 173 26.35 -15.05 -20.52
C TYR A 173 26.00 -16.18 -21.48
N ASP A 174 25.04 -15.98 -22.39
CA ASP A 174 24.72 -16.94 -23.45
C ASP A 174 25.85 -17.04 -24.49
N ALA A 175 26.53 -15.93 -24.80
CA ALA A 175 27.69 -15.89 -25.69
C ALA A 175 28.92 -16.66 -25.15
N LEU A 176 28.96 -16.96 -23.85
CA LEU A 176 30.02 -17.76 -23.22
C LEU A 176 29.72 -19.27 -23.19
N MET A 177 28.56 -19.68 -23.70
CA MET A 177 28.19 -21.08 -23.83
C MET A 177 28.87 -21.71 -25.05
N GLU A 178 29.48 -22.88 -24.85
CA GLU A 178 30.04 -23.67 -25.94
C GLU A 178 28.90 -24.19 -26.85
N ALA A 179 29.23 -24.54 -28.10
CA ALA A 179 28.24 -25.02 -29.08
C ALA A 179 27.47 -26.29 -28.64
N ASP A 180 27.99 -27.00 -27.65
CA ASP A 180 27.37 -28.20 -27.07
C ASP A 180 26.47 -27.93 -25.85
N GLY A 181 26.23 -26.66 -25.52
CA GLY A 181 25.39 -26.24 -24.41
C GLY A 181 26.06 -26.31 -23.03
N THR A 182 27.39 -26.39 -22.99
CA THR A 182 28.16 -26.39 -21.73
C THR A 182 28.98 -25.12 -21.54
N TYR A 183 29.40 -24.83 -20.32
CA TYR A 183 30.25 -23.70 -19.98
C TYR A 183 31.63 -24.21 -19.56
N SER A 184 32.70 -23.59 -20.06
CA SER A 184 34.04 -23.83 -19.51
C SER A 184 34.09 -23.41 -18.02
N MET A 185 34.99 -24.00 -17.23
CA MET A 185 35.15 -23.59 -15.82
C MET A 185 35.51 -22.10 -15.68
N LEU A 186 36.15 -21.50 -16.70
CA LEU A 186 36.42 -20.07 -16.74
C LEU A 186 35.15 -19.26 -17.03
N ALA A 187 34.33 -19.70 -17.99
CA ALA A 187 33.05 -19.06 -18.27
C ALA A 187 32.14 -19.11 -17.02
N ALA A 188 32.01 -20.30 -16.42
CA ALA A 188 31.25 -20.49 -15.19
C ALA A 188 31.74 -19.57 -14.05
N SER A 189 33.06 -19.44 -13.85
CA SER A 189 33.57 -18.56 -12.79
C SER A 189 33.24 -17.09 -13.04
N LYS A 190 33.31 -16.63 -14.30
CA LYS A 190 32.94 -15.25 -14.66
C LYS A 190 31.44 -14.99 -14.47
N ILE A 191 30.59 -15.94 -14.85
CA ILE A 191 29.13 -15.85 -14.67
C ILE A 191 28.78 -15.74 -13.19
N LEU A 192 29.47 -16.49 -12.33
CA LEU A 192 29.25 -16.50 -10.88
C LEU A 192 29.96 -15.36 -10.14
N GLY A 193 30.74 -14.52 -10.84
CA GLY A 193 31.47 -13.40 -10.22
C GLY A 193 32.67 -13.83 -9.37
N TRP A 194 33.23 -15.02 -9.59
CA TRP A 194 34.35 -15.56 -8.81
C TRP A 194 35.65 -15.64 -9.63
N GLY A 195 36.78 -15.50 -8.93
CA GLY A 195 38.09 -15.82 -9.49
C GLY A 195 38.20 -17.31 -9.80
N ARG A 196 38.52 -17.68 -11.05
CA ARG A 196 38.62 -19.09 -11.50
C ARG A 196 39.45 -19.96 -10.54
N ASN A 197 40.61 -19.49 -10.11
CA ASN A 197 41.51 -20.27 -9.26
C ASN A 197 40.94 -20.46 -7.84
N VAL A 198 40.25 -19.46 -7.31
CA VAL A 198 39.54 -19.52 -6.03
C VAL A 198 38.41 -20.54 -6.12
N MET A 199 37.55 -20.41 -7.13
CA MET A 199 36.46 -21.37 -7.37
C MET A 199 36.97 -22.80 -7.49
N MET A 200 38.01 -23.03 -8.29
CA MET A 200 38.58 -24.37 -8.45
C MET A 200 39.19 -24.92 -7.15
N ARG A 201 39.81 -24.06 -6.34
CA ARG A 201 40.37 -24.45 -5.03
C ARG A 201 39.25 -24.86 -4.08
N GLU A 202 38.21 -24.05 -3.95
CA GLU A 202 37.11 -24.36 -3.04
C GLU A 202 36.33 -25.59 -3.49
N LEU A 203 36.09 -25.77 -4.79
CA LEU A 203 35.45 -26.98 -5.31
C LEU A 203 36.28 -28.25 -5.02
N ARG A 204 37.61 -28.16 -5.00
CA ARG A 204 38.46 -29.27 -4.56
C ARG A 204 38.40 -29.49 -3.06
N ARG A 205 38.43 -28.41 -2.27
CA ARG A 205 38.35 -28.47 -0.80
C ARG A 205 37.03 -29.09 -0.33
N ALA A 206 35.94 -28.77 -1.03
CA ALA A 206 34.61 -29.31 -0.77
C ALA A 206 34.41 -30.75 -1.29
N GLY A 207 35.40 -31.32 -1.99
CA GLY A 207 35.29 -32.63 -2.60
C GLY A 207 34.26 -32.69 -3.73
N VAL A 208 34.00 -31.57 -4.41
CA VAL A 208 33.25 -31.53 -5.67
C VAL A 208 34.15 -31.99 -6.81
N LEU A 209 35.37 -31.45 -6.85
CA LEU A 209 36.42 -31.82 -7.78
C LEU A 209 37.55 -32.56 -7.07
N GLN A 210 38.20 -33.46 -7.79
CA GLN A 210 39.40 -34.18 -7.40
C GLN A 210 40.65 -33.30 -7.63
N GLY A 211 41.82 -33.76 -7.16
CA GLY A 211 43.10 -33.07 -7.37
C GLY A 211 43.46 -32.86 -8.85
N ASN A 212 43.00 -33.75 -9.73
CA ASN A 212 43.15 -33.67 -11.19
C ASN A 212 42.01 -32.91 -11.90
N ASN A 213 41.18 -32.16 -11.15
CA ASN A 213 40.04 -31.39 -11.65
C ASN A 213 38.88 -32.19 -12.25
N LEU A 214 38.86 -33.50 -12.07
CA LEU A 214 37.70 -34.33 -12.41
C LEU A 214 36.64 -34.24 -11.32
N PRO A 215 35.35 -34.24 -11.66
CA PRO A 215 34.30 -34.28 -10.67
C PRO A 215 34.30 -35.62 -9.92
N TYR A 216 33.96 -35.60 -8.64
CA TYR A 216 33.60 -36.83 -7.93
C TYR A 216 32.29 -37.39 -8.48
N GLN A 217 32.12 -38.71 -8.44
CA GLN A 217 30.98 -39.42 -9.03
C GLN A 217 29.62 -38.83 -8.60
N ARG A 218 29.48 -38.47 -7.32
CA ARG A 218 28.24 -37.88 -6.78
C ARG A 218 27.82 -36.57 -7.47
N TYR A 219 28.76 -35.83 -8.03
CA TYR A 219 28.51 -34.55 -8.72
C TYR A 219 28.64 -34.65 -10.25
N ALA A 220 28.92 -35.83 -10.80
CA ALA A 220 29.19 -36.01 -12.23
C ALA A 220 28.06 -35.49 -13.14
N HIS A 221 26.81 -35.49 -12.67
CA HIS A 221 25.65 -35.00 -13.40
C HIS A 221 25.64 -33.47 -13.62
N HIS A 222 26.40 -32.70 -12.85
CA HIS A 222 26.57 -31.25 -13.03
C HIS A 222 27.63 -30.90 -14.08
N PHE A 223 28.45 -31.86 -14.50
CA PHE A 223 29.62 -31.62 -15.33
C PHE A 223 29.62 -32.48 -16.60
N LYS A 224 30.43 -32.08 -17.57
CA LYS A 224 30.78 -32.87 -18.75
C LYS A 224 32.29 -32.98 -18.77
N VAL A 225 32.81 -34.21 -18.81
CA VAL A 225 34.24 -34.46 -18.93
C VAL A 225 34.54 -34.85 -20.37
N VAL A 226 35.43 -34.10 -21.01
CA VAL A 226 35.88 -34.36 -22.38
C VAL A 226 37.33 -34.85 -22.31
N PRO A 227 37.62 -36.08 -22.79
CA PRO A 227 38.99 -36.56 -22.88
C PRO A 227 39.74 -35.80 -23.97
N GLY A 228 41.04 -35.58 -23.75
CA GLY A 228 41.94 -34.95 -24.70
C GLY A 228 43.33 -35.58 -24.60
N THR A 229 44.25 -35.07 -25.41
CA THR A 229 45.67 -35.43 -25.33
C THR A 229 46.50 -34.16 -25.33
N TYR A 230 47.59 -34.19 -24.59
CA TYR A 230 48.59 -33.13 -24.56
C TYR A 230 49.93 -33.71 -24.99
N THR A 231 50.51 -33.15 -26.04
CA THR A 231 51.84 -33.56 -26.51
C THR A 231 52.89 -32.80 -25.74
N HIS A 232 53.73 -33.50 -24.98
CA HIS A 232 54.78 -32.87 -24.19
C HIS A 232 55.89 -32.33 -25.12
N PRO A 233 56.22 -31.02 -25.06
CA PRO A 233 57.03 -30.33 -26.09
C PRO A 233 58.48 -30.80 -26.15
N LYS A 234 59.01 -31.45 -25.11
CA LYS A 234 60.40 -31.95 -25.07
C LYS A 234 60.53 -33.44 -25.37
N THR A 235 59.50 -34.23 -25.11
CA THR A 235 59.56 -35.70 -25.23
C THR A 235 58.71 -36.23 -26.37
N GLY A 236 57.82 -35.42 -26.94
CA GLY A 236 56.89 -35.83 -28.01
C GLY A 236 55.80 -36.82 -27.56
N GLU A 237 55.77 -37.16 -26.27
CA GLU A 237 54.82 -38.12 -25.70
C GLU A 237 53.42 -37.51 -25.62
N GLN A 238 52.41 -38.28 -26.04
CA GLN A 238 51.00 -37.92 -25.89
C GLN A 238 50.49 -38.34 -24.51
N ILE A 239 50.28 -37.35 -23.65
CA ILE A 239 49.74 -37.54 -22.31
C ILE A 239 48.22 -37.41 -22.39
N PRO A 240 47.43 -38.43 -21.98
CA PRO A 240 45.99 -38.31 -21.92
C PRO A 240 45.59 -37.27 -20.87
N THR A 241 44.73 -36.34 -21.26
CA THR A 241 44.18 -35.30 -20.40
C THR A 241 42.65 -35.38 -20.39
N ALA A 242 42.03 -34.69 -19.45
CA ALA A 242 40.59 -34.59 -19.39
C ALA A 242 40.21 -33.20 -18.90
N THR A 243 39.26 -32.58 -19.60
CA THR A 243 38.79 -31.23 -19.31
C THR A 243 37.34 -31.30 -18.84
N THR A 244 37.07 -30.65 -17.70
CA THR A 244 35.74 -30.58 -17.09
C THR A 244 35.05 -29.30 -17.52
N TYR A 245 33.82 -29.43 -18.01
CA TYR A 245 32.88 -28.37 -18.36
C TYR A 245 31.65 -28.44 -17.45
N VAL A 246 30.97 -27.31 -17.27
CA VAL A 246 29.79 -27.17 -16.42
C VAL A 246 28.54 -27.23 -17.29
N ARG A 247 27.57 -28.07 -16.92
CA ARG A 247 26.26 -28.09 -17.58
C ARG A 247 25.35 -26.99 -17.00
N PRO A 248 24.27 -26.57 -17.67
CA PRO A 248 23.37 -25.55 -17.12
C PRO A 248 22.82 -25.89 -15.71
N PRO A 249 22.40 -27.14 -15.39
CA PRO A 249 22.04 -27.50 -14.02
C PRO A 249 23.21 -27.48 -13.03
N GLY A 250 24.44 -27.68 -13.52
CA GLY A 250 25.65 -27.53 -12.74
C GLY A 250 25.97 -26.08 -12.39
N LEU A 251 25.64 -25.14 -13.27
CA LEU A 251 25.82 -23.72 -13.03
C LEU A 251 24.92 -23.23 -11.89
N GLU A 252 23.66 -23.67 -11.85
CA GLU A 252 22.73 -23.38 -10.74
C GLU A 252 23.18 -24.03 -9.42
N PHE A 253 23.70 -25.26 -9.47
CA PHE A 253 24.31 -25.91 -8.31
C PHE A 253 25.48 -25.07 -7.76
N LEU A 254 26.39 -24.63 -8.62
CA LEU A 254 27.52 -23.79 -8.22
C LEU A 254 27.07 -22.42 -7.69
N ARG A 255 26.02 -21.81 -8.28
CA ARG A 255 25.45 -20.54 -7.81
C ARG A 255 24.91 -20.65 -6.39
N LYS A 256 24.13 -21.70 -6.11
CA LYS A 256 23.62 -21.95 -4.75
C LYS A 256 24.76 -22.13 -3.76
N TRP A 257 25.79 -22.88 -4.16
CA TRP A 257 26.94 -23.14 -3.32
C TRP A 257 27.76 -21.88 -3.02
N VAL A 258 27.92 -20.98 -4.00
CA VAL A 258 28.55 -19.67 -3.80
C VAL A 258 27.74 -18.82 -2.82
N TRP A 259 26.42 -18.81 -2.92
CA TRP A 259 25.55 -18.04 -2.03
C TRP A 259 25.66 -18.53 -0.57
N GLU A 260 25.74 -19.84 -0.36
CA GLU A 260 25.95 -20.46 0.96
C GLU A 260 27.31 -20.08 1.55
N LEU A 261 28.39 -20.10 0.76
CA LEU A 261 29.73 -19.70 1.23
C LEU A 261 29.85 -18.20 1.53
N ALA A 262 29.21 -17.34 0.74
CA ALA A 262 29.19 -15.90 0.99
C ALA A 262 28.41 -15.57 2.27
N ALA A 263 27.34 -16.31 2.57
CA ALA A 263 26.58 -16.17 3.83
C ALA A 263 27.38 -16.57 5.07
N GLU A 264 28.39 -17.43 4.92
CA GLU A 264 29.33 -17.84 5.99
C GLU A 264 30.50 -16.86 6.18
N GLY A 265 30.48 -15.69 5.51
CA GLY A 265 31.49 -14.64 5.68
C GLY A 265 32.77 -14.85 4.86
N PHE A 266 32.72 -15.70 3.83
CA PHE A 266 33.81 -15.86 2.88
C PHE A 266 33.68 -14.81 1.77
N ASP A 267 34.48 -13.74 1.84
CA ASP A 267 34.60 -12.78 0.75
C ASP A 267 35.53 -13.33 -0.36
N ALA A 268 35.12 -13.13 -1.61
CA ALA A 268 35.73 -13.68 -2.82
C ALA A 268 37.09 -13.05 -3.19
#